data_AF-A0A2M6GMS8-F1
#
_entry.id   AF-A0A2M6GMS8-F1
#
_cell.length_a   1.000
_cell.length_b   1.000
_cell.length_c   1.000
_cell.angle_alpha   90.00
_cell.angle_beta   90.00
_cell.angle_gamma   90.00
#
_symmetry.space_group_name_H-M   'P 1'
#
loop_
_entity.id
_entity.type
_entity.pdbx_description
1 polymer ?
#
loop_
_entity_poly.entity_id
_entity_poly.type
_entity_poly.pdbx_seq_one_letter_code
_entity_poly.pdbx_strand_id
1 'polypeptide(L)'
;MILEKVNLQEKFALFTDYWHPRVAGELNGQHVKLVKLKGEFIWHQHEHEDELFFVVAGELKIELRDKTVILKPGEFIIIPRGIEHRPVAENEVQVLLFEPASTLNTGDQRSALTRDILDNI
;
A
#
# COMPACT_ATOMS: atom_id res chain seq x y z
N MET A 1 0.11 8.51 -23.72
CA MET A 1 -0.41 7.41 -22.90
C MET A 1 -1.09 6.41 -23.82
N ILE A 2 -0.72 5.13 -23.74
CA ILE A 2 -1.41 4.05 -24.44
C ILE A 2 -2.52 3.57 -23.51
N LEU A 3 -3.71 3.32 -24.06
CA LEU A 3 -4.84 2.78 -23.31
C LEU A 3 -4.54 1.32 -22.96
N GLU A 4 -4.17 1.06 -21.71
CA GLU A 4 -3.90 -0.29 -21.21
C GLU A 4 -4.89 -0.71 -20.13
N LYS A 5 -5.42 -1.92 -20.28
CA LYS A 5 -6.26 -2.57 -19.28
C LYS A 5 -5.37 -3.22 -18.23
N VAL A 6 -5.63 -2.96 -16.96
CA VAL A 6 -4.95 -3.60 -15.83
C VAL A 6 -5.78 -4.78 -15.32
N ASN A 7 -5.18 -5.97 -15.25
CA ASN A 7 -5.71 -7.12 -14.53
C ASN A 7 -4.89 -7.32 -13.25
N LEU A 8 -5.52 -7.17 -12.09
CA LEU A 8 -4.82 -7.25 -10.80
C LEU A 8 -4.15 -8.61 -10.58
N GLN A 9 -4.82 -9.71 -10.95
CA GLN A 9 -4.27 -11.05 -10.77
C GLN A 9 -3.00 -11.25 -11.60
N GLU A 10 -3.01 -10.78 -12.85
CA GLU A 10 -1.84 -10.84 -13.73
C GLU A 10 -0.69 -9.99 -13.17
N LYS A 11 -0.97 -8.78 -12.69
CA LYS A 11 0.05 -7.88 -12.13
C LYS A 11 0.65 -8.42 -10.83
N PHE A 12 -0.16 -8.95 -9.91
CA PHE A 12 0.33 -9.59 -8.68
C PHE A 12 1.17 -10.85 -8.95
N ALA A 13 0.98 -11.52 -10.10
CA ALA A 13 1.79 -12.66 -10.49
C ALA A 13 3.20 -12.27 -10.99
N LEU A 14 3.42 -10.99 -11.33
CA LEU A 14 4.73 -10.50 -11.81
C LEU A 14 5.78 -10.41 -10.71
N PHE A 15 5.39 -10.55 -9.43
CA PHE A 15 6.30 -10.37 -8.31
C PHE A 15 5.98 -11.22 -7.10
N THR A 16 6.97 -11.43 -6.24
CA THR A 16 6.87 -12.30 -5.05
C THR A 16 7.48 -11.68 -3.79
N ASP A 17 8.15 -10.54 -3.91
CA ASP A 17 8.73 -9.81 -2.79
C ASP A 17 7.67 -9.01 -2.02
N TYR A 18 7.99 -8.72 -0.75
CA TYR A 18 7.10 -8.05 0.19
C TYR A 18 7.53 -6.60 0.43
N TRP A 19 6.57 -5.75 0.82
CA TRP A 19 6.81 -4.34 1.22
C TRP A 19 7.46 -3.48 0.12
N HIS A 20 7.28 -3.88 -1.14
CA HIS A 20 7.82 -3.17 -2.30
C HIS A 20 6.67 -2.85 -3.26
N PRO A 21 6.05 -1.66 -3.13
CA PRO A 21 4.93 -1.30 -3.98
C PRO A 21 5.38 -1.05 -5.41
N ARG A 22 4.54 -1.41 -6.37
CA ARG A 22 4.77 -1.19 -7.81
C ARG A 22 3.64 -0.37 -8.39
N VAL A 23 3.94 0.58 -9.27
CA VAL A 23 2.95 1.43 -9.92
C VAL A 23 2.29 0.65 -11.06
N ALA A 24 0.98 0.40 -10.94
CA ALA A 24 0.18 -0.25 -11.97
C ALA A 24 -0.59 0.75 -12.84
N GLY A 25 -0.66 2.01 -12.41
CA GLY A 25 -1.26 3.10 -13.18
C GLY A 25 -1.13 4.45 -12.46
N GLU A 26 -1.33 5.52 -13.22
CA GLU A 26 -1.33 6.89 -12.73
C GLU A 26 -2.56 7.63 -13.27
N LEU A 27 -3.18 8.44 -12.42
CA LEU A 27 -4.23 9.37 -12.82
C LEU A 27 -4.26 10.60 -11.93
N ASN A 28 -4.34 11.80 -12.52
CA ASN A 28 -4.51 13.06 -11.79
C ASN A 28 -3.49 13.27 -10.64
N GLY A 29 -2.23 12.84 -10.83
CA GLY A 29 -1.19 12.92 -9.81
C GLY A 29 -1.29 11.87 -8.69
N GLN A 30 -2.16 10.87 -8.85
CA GLN A 30 -2.33 9.72 -7.96
C GLN A 30 -1.71 8.49 -8.60
N HIS A 31 -1.09 7.65 -7.79
CA HIS A 31 -0.66 6.32 -8.19
C HIS A 31 -1.67 5.27 -7.73
N VAL A 32 -1.96 4.32 -8.61
CA VAL A 32 -2.53 3.02 -8.27
C VAL A 32 -1.35 2.06 -8.10
N LYS A 33 -1.02 1.69 -6.86
CA LYS A 33 0.11 0.80 -6.57
C LYS A 33 -0.37 -0.58 -6.14
N LEU A 34 0.42 -1.60 -6.41
CA LEU A 34 0.17 -2.98 -5.98
C LEU A 34 1.32 -3.46 -5.11
N VAL A 35 1.01 -4.09 -3.98
CA VAL A 35 2.00 -4.58 -3.04
C VAL A 35 1.55 -5.88 -2.38
N LYS A 36 2.51 -6.77 -2.10
CA LYS A 36 2.32 -7.94 -1.23
C LYS A 36 2.87 -7.61 0.14
N LEU A 37 2.09 -7.86 1.19
CA LEU A 37 2.46 -7.60 2.59
C LEU A 37 2.58 -8.91 3.35
N LYS A 38 3.59 -9.03 4.21
CA LYS A 38 3.75 -10.17 5.13
C LYS A 38 4.64 -9.79 6.31
N GLY A 39 4.22 -10.15 7.52
CA GLY A 39 4.81 -9.70 8.76
C GLY A 39 4.31 -8.31 9.17
N GLU A 40 5.10 -7.63 10.00
CA GLU A 40 4.81 -6.28 10.49
C GLU A 40 5.56 -5.24 9.67
N PHE A 41 4.91 -4.11 9.38
CA PHE A 41 5.58 -2.91 8.91
C PHE A 41 6.07 -2.05 10.09
N ILE A 42 6.63 -0.89 9.78
CA ILE A 42 6.98 0.12 10.79
C ILE A 42 5.79 1.04 11.07
N TRP A 43 5.73 1.57 12.30
CA TRP A 43 4.88 2.71 12.61
C TRP A 43 5.35 3.92 11.82
N HIS A 44 4.42 4.56 11.10
CA HIS A 44 4.70 5.73 10.29
C HIS A 44 3.43 6.57 10.09
N GLN A 45 3.62 7.77 9.57
CA GLN A 45 2.54 8.66 9.14
C GLN A 45 2.97 9.46 7.90
N HIS A 46 1.98 9.95 7.16
CA HIS A 46 2.21 10.87 6.04
C HIS A 46 1.74 12.25 6.45
N GLU A 47 2.59 13.26 6.33
CA GLU A 47 2.25 14.62 6.79
C GLU A 47 1.22 15.30 5.87
N HIS A 48 1.26 14.99 4.58
CA HIS A 48 0.51 15.74 3.57
C HIS A 48 -0.46 14.88 2.76
N GLU A 49 -0.27 13.56 2.78
CA GLU A 49 -0.98 12.61 1.93
C GLU A 49 -1.94 11.76 2.75
N ASP A 50 -3.13 11.54 2.17
CA ASP A 50 -4.00 10.45 2.60
C ASP A 50 -3.57 9.18 1.84
N GLU A 51 -3.68 8.02 2.48
CA GLU A 51 -3.36 6.72 1.87
C GLU A 51 -4.55 5.77 1.96
N LEU A 52 -4.92 5.14 0.85
CA LEU A 52 -5.95 4.11 0.82
C LEU A 52 -5.31 2.73 0.75
N PHE A 53 -5.74 1.83 1.65
CA PHE A 53 -5.45 0.39 1.59
C PHE A 53 -6.72 -0.36 1.15
N PHE A 54 -6.70 -1.01 -0.01
CA PHE A 54 -7.77 -1.91 -0.46
C PHE A 54 -7.25 -3.35 -0.51
N VAL A 55 -7.86 -4.24 0.27
CA VAL A 55 -7.44 -5.64 0.33
C VAL A 55 -8.05 -6.40 -0.84
N VAL A 56 -7.18 -6.94 -1.70
CA VAL A 56 -7.56 -7.76 -2.85
C VAL A 56 -7.65 -9.23 -2.45
N ALA A 57 -6.71 -9.70 -1.63
CA ALA A 57 -6.68 -11.07 -1.09
C ALA A 57 -5.93 -11.11 0.25
N GLY A 58 -6.31 -12.04 1.14
CA GLY A 58 -5.76 -12.15 2.50
C GLY A 58 -6.50 -11.28 3.53
N GLU A 59 -5.88 -11.10 4.69
CA GLU A 59 -6.42 -10.27 5.79
C GLU A 59 -5.33 -9.31 6.29
N LEU A 60 -5.62 -8.01 6.28
CA LEU A 60 -4.71 -6.97 6.76
C LEU A 60 -5.21 -6.40 8.08
N LYS A 61 -4.31 -6.25 9.05
CA LYS A 61 -4.56 -5.46 10.25
C LYS A 61 -3.90 -4.09 10.09
N ILE A 62 -4.64 -3.03 10.33
CA ILE A 62 -4.09 -1.69 10.52
C ILE A 62 -4.15 -1.38 12.00
N GLU A 63 -2.99 -1.32 12.64
CA GLU A 63 -2.88 -0.86 14.01
C GLU A 63 -2.81 0.67 14.02
N LEU A 64 -3.66 1.25 14.87
CA LEU A 64 -3.66 2.65 15.26
C LEU A 64 -3.29 2.70 16.75
N ARG A 65 -3.00 3.89 17.27
CA ARG A 65 -2.61 4.03 18.68
C ARG A 65 -3.70 3.60 19.67
N ASP A 66 -4.95 3.72 19.30
CA ASP A 66 -6.12 3.47 20.16
C ASP A 66 -6.87 2.16 19.82
N LYS A 67 -6.67 1.61 18.62
CA LYS A 67 -7.42 0.44 18.14
C LYS A 67 -6.70 -0.29 17.00
N THR A 68 -7.21 -1.46 16.66
CA THR A 68 -6.84 -2.19 15.45
C THR A 68 -8.06 -2.34 14.55
N VAL A 69 -7.89 -2.05 13.26
CA VAL A 69 -8.90 -2.29 12.23
C VAL A 69 -8.47 -3.51 11.42
N ILE A 70 -9.39 -4.43 11.15
CA ILE A 70 -9.15 -5.62 10.34
C ILE A 70 -9.86 -5.43 8.99
N LEU A 71 -9.13 -5.67 7.90
CA LEU A 71 -9.61 -5.58 6.53
C LEU A 71 -9.53 -6.95 5.86
N LYS A 72 -10.61 -7.34 5.22
CA LYS A 72 -10.77 -8.57 4.44
C LYS A 72 -10.91 -8.26 2.94
N PRO A 73 -10.86 -9.27 2.06
CA PRO A 73 -10.94 -9.03 0.62
C PRO A 73 -12.20 -8.26 0.22
N GLY A 74 -12.02 -7.19 -0.56
CA GLY A 74 -13.09 -6.29 -0.98
C GLY A 74 -13.34 -5.10 -0.04
N GLU A 75 -12.61 -5.00 1.07
CA GLU A 75 -12.71 -3.89 2.03
C GLU A 75 -11.54 -2.91 1.85
N PHE A 76 -11.78 -1.63 2.14
CA PHE A 76 -10.73 -0.62 2.22
C PHE A 76 -10.84 0.23 3.47
N ILE A 77 -9.72 0.85 3.82
CA ILE A 77 -9.64 2.00 4.71
C ILE A 77 -8.87 3.12 4.03
N ILE A 78 -9.23 4.36 4.35
CA ILE A 78 -8.41 5.54 4.05
C ILE A 78 -7.81 5.99 5.37
N ILE A 79 -6.49 6.09 5.43
CA ILE A 79 -5.75 6.68 6.53
C ILE A 79 -5.56 8.16 6.19
N PRO A 80 -6.22 9.08 6.92
CA PRO A 80 -6.01 10.50 6.70
C PRO A 80 -4.57 10.90 7.05
N ARG A 81 -4.07 11.93 6.37
CA ARG A 81 -2.78 12.55 6.69
C ARG A 81 -2.65 12.85 8.18
N GLY A 82 -1.44 12.66 8.72
CA GLY A 82 -1.10 12.87 10.12
C GLY A 82 -1.59 11.78 11.08
N ILE A 83 -2.22 10.72 10.59
CA ILE A 83 -2.59 9.57 11.42
C ILE A 83 -1.47 8.52 11.37
N GLU A 84 -0.82 8.35 12.52
CA GLU A 84 0.19 7.31 12.71
C GLU A 84 -0.45 5.92 12.76
N HIS A 85 0.09 5.01 11.96
CA HIS A 85 -0.45 3.69 11.77
C HIS A 85 0.64 2.66 11.49
N ARG A 86 0.30 1.37 11.65
CA ARG A 86 1.18 0.25 11.32
C ARG A 86 0.40 -0.88 10.64
N PRO A 87 0.66 -1.14 9.34
CA PRO A 87 0.16 -2.33 8.67
C PRO A 87 0.80 -3.61 9.21
N VAL A 88 -0.02 -4.63 9.49
CA VAL A 88 0.40 -5.95 9.99
C VAL A 88 -0.35 -7.04 9.23
N ALA A 89 0.42 -7.93 8.60
CA ALA A 89 -0.06 -9.02 7.75
C ALA A 89 0.47 -10.36 8.27
N GLU A 90 -0.32 -11.08 9.08
CA GLU A 90 0.12 -12.37 9.65
C GLU A 90 0.44 -13.42 8.57
N ASN A 91 -0.33 -13.40 7.48
CA ASN A 91 -0.09 -14.16 6.26
C ASN A 91 0.12 -13.20 5.09
N GLU A 92 0.46 -13.72 3.91
CA GLU A 92 0.54 -12.87 2.71
C GLU A 92 -0.81 -12.19 2.42
N VAL A 93 -0.77 -10.89 2.18
CA VAL A 93 -1.91 -10.07 1.76
C VAL A 93 -1.55 -9.35 0.47
N GLN A 94 -2.46 -9.34 -0.50
CA GLN A 94 -2.36 -8.53 -1.70
C GLN A 94 -3.18 -7.26 -1.51
N VAL A 95 -2.51 -6.12 -1.62
CA VAL A 95 -3.10 -4.81 -1.36
C VAL A 95 -2.92 -3.92 -2.58
N LEU A 96 -3.99 -3.24 -2.95
CA LEU A 96 -3.94 -2.09 -3.83
C LEU A 96 -3.86 -0.84 -2.95
N LEU A 97 -2.85 -0.01 -3.21
CA LEU A 97 -2.72 1.30 -2.60
C LEU A 97 -3.18 2.36 -3.61
N PHE A 98 -3.84 3.39 -3.09
CA PHE A 98 -4.20 4.56 -3.88
C PHE A 98 -3.87 5.83 -3.11
N GLU A 99 -2.92 6.59 -3.64
CA GLU A 99 -2.27 7.69 -2.94
C GLU A 99 -1.52 8.62 -3.90
N PRO A 100 -1.18 9.85 -3.49
CA PRO A 100 -0.41 10.77 -4.31
C PRO A 100 0.89 10.15 -4.84
N ALA A 101 1.31 10.57 -6.04
CA ALA A 101 2.57 10.12 -6.62
C ALA A 101 3.79 10.46 -5.75
N SER A 102 3.68 11.49 -4.91
CA SER A 102 4.71 11.93 -3.96
C SER A 102 4.81 11.06 -2.71
N THR A 103 3.84 10.17 -2.43
CA THR A 103 3.81 9.44 -1.16
C THR A 103 4.96 8.45 -1.06
N LEU A 104 5.83 8.67 -0.07
CA LEU A 104 6.90 7.74 0.32
C LEU A 104 6.32 6.64 1.19
N ASN A 105 6.55 5.37 0.85
CA ASN A 105 5.91 4.22 1.51
C ASN A 105 6.21 4.05 3.01
N THR A 106 7.22 4.75 3.55
CA THR A 106 7.56 4.76 4.97
C THR A 106 7.19 6.06 5.67
N GLY A 107 6.46 6.95 5.00
CA GLY A 107 6.02 8.23 5.54
C GLY A 107 7.20 9.09 6.02
N ASP A 108 7.12 9.52 7.28
CA ASP A 108 8.13 10.31 7.99
C ASP A 108 9.36 9.51 8.45
N GLN A 109 9.38 8.19 8.24
CA GLN A 109 10.46 7.31 8.66
C GLN A 109 11.41 6.93 7.52
N ARG A 110 12.67 6.66 7.87
CA ARG A 110 13.67 6.09 6.97
C ARG A 110 14.16 4.75 7.51
N SER A 111 14.12 3.72 6.66
CA SER A 111 14.54 2.36 7.02
C SER A 111 14.95 1.55 5.80
N ALA A 112 15.36 0.29 6.01
CA ALA A 112 15.61 -0.66 4.91
C ALA A 112 14.37 -0.99 4.07
N LEU A 113 13.17 -0.67 4.57
CA LEU A 113 11.90 -0.84 3.86
C LEU A 113 11.52 0.38 3.01
N THR A 114 12.27 1.48 3.10
CA THR A 114 12.02 2.68 2.31
C THR A 114 12.32 2.42 0.83
N ARG A 115 11.43 2.88 -0.05
CA ARG A 115 11.55 2.77 -1.51
C ARG A 115 11.42 4.16 -2.14
N ASP A 116 12.54 4.73 -2.53
CA ASP A 116 12.59 6.06 -3.18
C ASP A 116 12.21 6.01 -4.67
N ILE A 117 12.38 4.84 -5.31
CA ILE A 117 12.05 4.62 -6.72
C ILE A 117 11.19 3.36 -6.80
N LEU A 118 10.07 3.46 -7.51
CA LEU A 118 9.14 2.35 -7.70
C LEU A 118 9.17 1.89 -9.15
N ASP A 119 9.04 0.58 -9.34
CA ASP A 119 8.89 -0.03 -10.66
C ASP A 119 7.47 0.22 -11.21
N ASN A 120 7.36 0.35 -12.54
CA ASN A 120 6.09 0.35 -13.25
C ASN A 120 5.82 -1.06 -13.80
N ILE A 121 4.60 -1.57 -13.63
CA ILE A 121 4.24 -2.94 -14.05
C ILE A 121 3.00 -3.03 -14.90
#